data_AF-A0A7S4U9T9-F1
#
_entry.id   AF-A0A7S4U9T9-F1
#
_cell.length_a   1.000
_cell.length_b   1.000
_cell.length_c   1.000
_cell.angle_alpha   90.00
_cell.angle_beta   90.00
_cell.angle_gamma   90.00
#
_symmetry.space_group_name_H-M   'P 1'
#
loop_
_entity.id
_entity.type
_entity.pdbx_description
1 polymer ?
#
loop_
_entity_poly.entity_id
_entity_poly.type
_entity_poly.pdbx_seq_one_letter_code
_entity_poly.pdbx_strand_id
1 'polypeptide(L)'
;GSSHFGSSSEAPPAHGVSASGARELERAAVMASPLDPLVKDEESNESGISERSESVDSFPLVEKISQGTPDGDPFRIDSCAVREVGILAVGLPANAYGAAIAISVVYDYVELSDLLAFNVPILLGSLVTEICQAMSIFGVVMCISHKESTEEHVCSTGSSGVRFACNAIFLIACMNDLVETFNMHLWLHRIPSSKKSETLRFQRFTSESTTFGPMAAHKAVSGISLARRAGLYFMLLLPKVVITLMLIHYGSAYVLLSETNEDLILNCVALCFIVDIDDIIYGFTTTQEVKTCLDNMPPLGLLEEDFPVGSQSWIYANFWPLASYVVIISLMFGMYEFWC
;
A
#
# COMPACT_ATOMS: atom_id res chain seq x y z
N GLY A 1 -10.11 3.81 74.85
CA GLY A 1 -11.11 3.14 74.00
C GLY A 1 -10.55 3.07 72.61
N SER A 2 -10.11 1.88 72.21
CA SER A 2 -9.45 1.54 70.95
C SER A 2 -10.48 1.22 69.88
N SER A 3 -10.45 1.90 68.74
CA SER A 3 -11.19 1.53 67.53
C SER A 3 -10.22 1.30 66.38
N HIS A 4 -10.06 0.02 66.05
CA HIS A 4 -9.42 -0.49 64.84
C HIS A 4 -10.22 -0.08 63.60
N PHE A 5 -9.53 0.38 62.55
CA PHE A 5 -10.03 0.38 61.17
C PHE A 5 -9.03 -0.43 60.33
N GLY A 6 -9.45 -1.63 59.94
CA GLY A 6 -8.73 -2.48 58.98
C GLY A 6 -9.33 -2.27 57.59
N SER A 7 -8.51 -1.87 56.63
CA SER A 7 -8.86 -1.82 55.22
C SER A 7 -8.37 -3.09 54.53
N SER A 8 -9.30 -3.99 54.22
CA SER A 8 -9.07 -5.15 53.36
C SER A 8 -9.07 -4.71 51.89
N SER A 9 -8.02 -5.10 51.17
CA SER A 9 -7.90 -5.00 49.72
C SER A 9 -8.71 -6.13 49.08
N GLU A 10 -9.83 -5.79 48.44
CA GLU A 10 -10.55 -6.71 47.54
C GLU A 10 -10.10 -6.45 46.11
N ALA A 11 -9.59 -7.50 45.47
CA ALA A 11 -9.26 -7.52 44.05
C ALA A 11 -10.56 -7.68 43.22
N PRO A 12 -10.65 -7.04 42.03
CA PRO A 12 -11.82 -7.17 41.17
C PRO A 12 -11.90 -8.56 40.51
N PRO A 13 -13.11 -9.09 40.27
CA PRO A 13 -13.30 -10.40 39.66
C PRO A 13 -12.96 -10.40 38.17
N ALA A 14 -12.26 -11.44 37.74
CA ALA A 14 -11.97 -11.73 36.34
C ALA A 14 -13.27 -12.03 35.58
N HIS A 15 -13.59 -11.20 34.58
CA HIS A 15 -14.66 -11.48 33.64
C HIS A 15 -14.24 -12.62 32.70
N GLY A 16 -14.96 -13.74 32.82
CA GLY A 16 -14.82 -14.90 31.94
C GLY A 16 -15.26 -14.61 30.52
N VAL A 17 -14.35 -14.88 29.58
CA VAL A 17 -14.63 -14.89 28.14
C VAL A 17 -15.51 -16.10 27.83
N SER A 18 -16.73 -15.84 27.36
CA SER A 18 -17.73 -16.84 26.99
C SER A 18 -17.30 -17.60 25.72
N ALA A 19 -16.90 -18.86 25.89
CA ALA A 19 -16.60 -19.81 24.83
C ALA A 19 -17.89 -20.42 24.23
N SER A 20 -18.74 -19.59 23.60
CA SER A 20 -20.03 -20.02 23.03
C SER A 20 -20.24 -19.62 21.56
N GLY A 21 -19.20 -19.20 20.84
CA GLY A 21 -19.29 -18.82 19.41
C GLY A 21 -18.63 -19.79 18.42
N ALA A 22 -17.90 -20.81 18.89
CA ALA A 22 -17.03 -21.63 18.03
C ALA A 22 -17.66 -22.93 17.50
N ARG A 23 -18.96 -23.17 17.69
CA ARG A 23 -19.63 -24.44 17.30
C ARG A 23 -20.72 -24.32 16.24
N GLU A 24 -20.98 -23.13 15.69
CA GLU A 24 -21.96 -22.95 14.61
C GLU A 24 -21.36 -22.85 13.20
N LEU A 25 -20.04 -22.65 13.06
CA LEU A 25 -19.36 -22.59 11.75
C LEU A 25 -18.93 -23.96 11.19
N GLU A 26 -18.98 -25.02 11.99
CA GLU A 26 -18.57 -26.37 11.56
C GLU A 26 -19.72 -27.18 10.93
N ARG A 27 -20.97 -26.67 10.94
CA ARG A 27 -22.14 -27.33 10.33
C ARG A 27 -22.49 -26.87 8.92
N ALA A 28 -21.80 -25.86 8.38
CA ALA A 28 -22.02 -25.39 7.01
C ALA A 28 -21.15 -26.08 5.95
N ALA A 29 -20.21 -26.96 6.34
CA ALA A 29 -19.20 -27.54 5.45
C ALA A 29 -19.50 -28.97 4.93
N VAL A 30 -20.75 -29.48 5.05
CA VAL A 30 -21.08 -30.89 4.72
C VAL A 30 -22.07 -31.05 3.55
N MET A 31 -22.32 -30.01 2.74
CA MET A 31 -23.12 -30.17 1.50
C MET A 31 -22.46 -29.49 0.29
N ALA A 32 -21.38 -30.08 -0.19
CA ALA A 32 -20.94 -29.90 -1.57
C ALA A 32 -20.31 -31.22 -2.05
N SER A 33 -21.15 -32.08 -2.65
CA SER A 33 -20.67 -33.23 -3.42
C SER A 33 -20.01 -32.75 -4.73
N PRO A 34 -19.02 -33.47 -5.27
CA PRO A 34 -18.37 -33.13 -6.52
C PRO A 34 -19.26 -33.52 -7.70
N LEU A 35 -19.44 -32.59 -8.65
CA LEU A 35 -19.93 -32.88 -9.99
C LEU A 35 -18.72 -33.16 -10.89
N ASP A 36 -18.66 -34.37 -11.43
CA ASP A 36 -17.68 -34.80 -12.43
C ASP A 36 -17.74 -33.93 -13.69
N PRO A 37 -16.60 -33.50 -14.28
CA PRO A 37 -16.59 -32.90 -15.59
C PRO A 37 -16.65 -33.97 -16.67
N LEU A 38 -17.72 -33.90 -17.48
CA LEU A 38 -17.87 -34.58 -18.75
C LEU A 38 -16.79 -34.10 -19.73
N VAL A 39 -15.79 -34.95 -19.97
CA VAL A 39 -14.82 -34.84 -21.06
C VAL A 39 -15.59 -34.98 -22.38
N LYS A 40 -15.61 -33.91 -23.17
CA LYS A 40 -15.94 -33.95 -24.61
C LYS A 40 -14.66 -33.72 -25.39
N ASP A 41 -14.24 -34.78 -26.07
CA ASP A 41 -13.20 -34.72 -27.09
C ASP A 41 -13.77 -34.00 -28.32
N GLU A 42 -13.28 -32.79 -28.61
CA GLU A 42 -13.46 -32.12 -29.90
C GLU A 42 -12.10 -32.03 -30.60
N GLU A 43 -11.85 -33.01 -31.46
CA GLU A 43 -10.85 -32.94 -32.53
C GLU A 43 -11.22 -31.78 -33.48
N SER A 44 -10.40 -30.73 -33.51
CA SER A 44 -10.47 -29.69 -34.53
C SER A 44 -9.08 -29.36 -35.09
N ASN A 45 -8.73 -30.12 -36.13
CA ASN A 45 -8.27 -29.64 -37.43
C ASN A 45 -7.36 -28.40 -37.44
N GLU A 46 -6.05 -28.62 -37.36
CA GLU A 46 -5.01 -27.62 -37.65
C GLU A 46 -5.03 -27.22 -39.13
N SER A 47 -5.39 -25.97 -39.40
CA SER A 47 -5.12 -25.32 -40.68
C SER A 47 -3.93 -24.37 -40.51
N GLY A 48 -2.85 -24.69 -41.22
CA GLY A 48 -1.61 -23.93 -41.17
C GLY A 48 -1.79 -22.51 -41.70
N ILE A 49 -1.67 -21.54 -40.80
CA ILE A 49 -1.45 -20.13 -41.14
C ILE A 49 0.03 -19.84 -40.84
N SER A 50 0.79 -19.69 -41.92
CA SER A 50 2.19 -19.24 -41.91
C SER A 50 2.24 -17.78 -41.46
N GLU A 51 2.37 -17.52 -40.16
CA GLU A 51 2.66 -16.20 -39.64
C GLU A 51 4.08 -15.77 -40.01
N ARG A 52 4.13 -14.71 -40.83
CA ARG A 52 5.35 -14.01 -41.22
C ARG A 52 5.82 -13.21 -39.99
N SER A 53 6.86 -13.71 -39.33
CA SER A 53 7.52 -13.02 -38.22
C SER A 53 8.21 -11.76 -38.73
N GLU A 54 7.54 -10.62 -38.64
CA GLU A 54 8.21 -9.33 -38.74
C GLU A 54 9.06 -9.15 -37.48
N SER A 55 10.38 -9.22 -37.65
CA SER A 55 11.37 -8.86 -36.63
C SER A 55 11.21 -7.37 -36.33
N VAL A 56 10.40 -7.05 -35.32
CA VAL A 56 10.27 -5.69 -34.79
C VAL A 56 11.54 -5.39 -34.00
N ASP A 57 12.32 -4.43 -34.51
CA ASP A 57 13.51 -3.91 -33.85
C ASP A 57 13.21 -3.59 -32.38
N SER A 58 13.81 -4.38 -31.49
CA SER A 58 13.73 -4.24 -30.05
C SER A 58 14.44 -2.96 -29.62
N PHE A 59 13.77 -2.16 -28.77
CA PHE A 59 14.39 -0.98 -28.17
C PHE A 59 15.62 -1.42 -27.33
N PRO A 60 16.83 -0.90 -27.58
CA PRO A 60 18.08 -1.41 -27.00
C PRO A 60 18.29 -1.07 -25.50
N LEU A 61 17.26 -0.59 -24.81
CA LEU A 61 17.36 -0.10 -23.42
C LEU A 61 16.84 -1.08 -22.37
N VAL A 62 16.19 -2.19 -22.75
CA VAL A 62 15.56 -3.12 -21.79
C VAL A 62 16.20 -4.52 -21.77
N GLU A 63 17.05 -4.87 -22.74
CA GLU A 63 17.61 -6.22 -22.87
C GLU A 63 18.78 -6.54 -21.90
N LYS A 64 19.09 -5.65 -20.96
CA LYS A 64 20.21 -5.81 -20.01
C LYS A 64 19.82 -6.20 -18.57
N ILE A 65 18.55 -6.49 -18.29
CA ILE A 65 18.04 -6.55 -16.90
C ILE A 65 18.01 -7.96 -16.26
N SER A 66 18.51 -9.00 -16.94
CA SER A 66 18.47 -10.36 -16.36
C SER A 66 19.83 -11.07 -16.43
N GLN A 67 20.71 -10.79 -15.46
CA GLN A 67 21.92 -11.58 -15.25
C GLN A 67 21.71 -12.79 -14.32
N GLY A 68 20.53 -12.93 -13.70
CA GLY A 68 20.14 -14.13 -12.93
C GLY A 68 19.69 -15.29 -13.82
N THR A 69 19.93 -16.53 -13.37
CA THR A 69 19.43 -17.72 -14.04
C THR A 69 17.97 -17.96 -13.64
N PRO A 70 17.04 -18.07 -14.61
CA PRO A 70 15.66 -18.46 -14.30
C PRO A 70 15.66 -19.85 -13.66
N ASP A 71 14.99 -19.98 -12.52
CA ASP A 71 14.83 -21.23 -11.80
C ASP A 71 13.36 -21.66 -11.85
N GLY A 72 13.06 -22.64 -12.72
CA GLY A 72 11.71 -23.12 -12.97
C GLY A 72 10.91 -22.32 -13.99
N ASP A 73 9.72 -22.81 -14.30
CA ASP A 73 8.81 -22.20 -15.26
C ASP A 73 8.09 -20.97 -14.68
N PRO A 74 7.73 -19.97 -15.52
CA PRO A 74 6.88 -18.87 -15.08
C PRO A 74 5.56 -19.36 -14.50
N PHE A 75 5.20 -18.85 -13.34
CA PHE A 75 4.00 -19.26 -12.60
C PHE A 75 3.00 -18.11 -12.46
N ARG A 76 1.74 -18.48 -12.21
CA ARG A 76 0.64 -17.55 -11.87
C ARG A 76 0.58 -17.35 -10.36
N ILE A 77 0.06 -16.21 -9.92
CA ILE A 77 -0.04 -15.84 -8.48
C ILE A 77 -0.71 -16.96 -7.67
N ASP A 78 -1.71 -17.61 -8.24
CA ASP A 78 -2.55 -18.64 -7.64
C ASP A 78 -1.77 -19.88 -7.18
N SER A 79 -0.52 -20.04 -7.63
CA SER A 79 0.29 -21.26 -7.47
C SER A 79 1.47 -21.15 -6.49
N CYS A 80 1.72 -20.00 -5.86
CA CYS A 80 2.93 -19.82 -5.04
C CYS A 80 2.64 -19.49 -3.57
N ALA A 81 3.18 -20.32 -2.66
CA ALA A 81 3.10 -20.11 -1.22
C ALA A 81 4.44 -19.70 -0.57
N VAL A 82 5.54 -19.61 -1.35
CA VAL A 82 6.89 -19.42 -0.80
C VAL A 82 7.34 -17.98 -0.99
N ARG A 83 7.37 -17.21 0.11
CA ARG A 83 7.94 -15.86 0.15
C ARG A 83 9.46 -15.94 0.21
N GLU A 84 10.09 -15.92 -0.96
CA GLU A 84 11.53 -15.68 -1.06
C GLU A 84 11.77 -14.21 -1.32
N VAL A 85 12.53 -13.63 -0.39
CA VAL A 85 12.73 -12.20 -0.26
C VAL A 85 14.21 -12.02 -0.57
N GLY A 86 14.55 -11.47 -1.74
CA GLY A 86 15.94 -11.15 -2.09
C GLY A 86 16.56 -10.13 -1.12
N ILE A 87 17.61 -9.41 -1.54
CA ILE A 87 18.24 -8.39 -0.67
C ILE A 87 17.22 -7.33 -0.24
N LEU A 88 16.38 -6.91 -1.17
CA LEU A 88 15.28 -5.99 -0.93
C LEU A 88 14.05 -6.52 -1.65
N ALA A 89 12.92 -6.47 -0.96
CA ALA A 89 11.62 -6.82 -1.50
C ALA A 89 10.71 -5.61 -1.44
N VAL A 90 10.08 -5.32 -2.57
CA VAL A 90 9.00 -4.34 -2.63
C VAL A 90 7.70 -5.13 -2.77
N GLY A 91 6.89 -5.10 -1.72
CA GLY A 91 5.53 -5.61 -1.72
C GLY A 91 4.55 -4.48 -1.99
N LEU A 92 3.37 -4.84 -2.49
CA LEU A 92 2.26 -3.90 -2.61
C LEU A 92 1.58 -3.79 -1.23
N PRO A 93 1.29 -2.58 -0.72
CA PRO A 93 0.66 -2.41 0.58
C PRO A 93 -0.79 -2.92 0.56
N ALA A 94 -1.25 -3.41 1.72
CA ALA A 94 -2.60 -3.94 1.91
C ALA A 94 -3.63 -2.81 2.17
N ASN A 95 -3.75 -1.88 1.23
CA ASN A 95 -4.68 -0.77 1.26
C ASN A 95 -5.51 -0.69 -0.04
N ALA A 96 -6.47 0.24 -0.11
CA ALA A 96 -7.42 0.35 -1.24
C ALA A 96 -6.70 0.54 -2.58
N TYR A 97 -5.66 1.38 -2.59
CA TYR A 97 -4.85 1.67 -3.77
C TYR A 97 -3.99 0.48 -4.21
N GLY A 98 -3.40 -0.24 -3.25
CA GLY A 98 -2.67 -1.48 -3.51
C GLY A 98 -3.56 -2.52 -4.15
N ALA A 99 -4.75 -2.76 -3.61
CA ALA A 99 -5.72 -3.68 -4.22
C ALA A 99 -6.14 -3.24 -5.63
N ALA A 100 -6.43 -1.95 -5.82
CA ALA A 100 -6.78 -1.41 -7.13
C ALA A 100 -5.67 -1.64 -8.16
N ILE A 101 -4.41 -1.39 -7.81
CA ILE A 101 -3.25 -1.64 -8.67
C ILE A 101 -3.10 -3.14 -8.94
N ALA A 102 -3.14 -3.99 -7.90
CA ALA A 102 -2.99 -5.43 -8.04
C ALA A 102 -4.01 -6.00 -9.03
N ILE A 103 -5.29 -5.77 -8.82
CA ILE A 103 -6.33 -6.30 -9.70
C ILE A 103 -6.22 -5.71 -11.10
N SER A 104 -5.94 -4.41 -11.18
CA SER A 104 -5.69 -3.72 -12.44
C SER A 104 -4.41 -4.15 -13.13
N VAL A 105 -3.59 -5.04 -12.59
CA VAL A 105 -2.43 -5.61 -13.29
C VAL A 105 -2.60 -7.11 -13.53
N VAL A 106 -3.14 -7.83 -12.54
CA VAL A 106 -3.26 -9.29 -12.55
C VAL A 106 -4.28 -9.78 -13.57
N TYR A 107 -5.45 -9.13 -13.64
CA TYR A 107 -6.52 -9.57 -14.50
C TYR A 107 -6.42 -8.90 -15.87
N ASP A 108 -6.26 -9.73 -16.89
CA ASP A 108 -6.43 -9.34 -18.29
C ASP A 108 -7.87 -9.68 -18.67
N TYR A 109 -8.73 -8.66 -18.69
CA TYR A 109 -10.16 -8.87 -18.85
C TYR A 109 -10.48 -9.13 -20.31
N VAL A 110 -10.85 -10.37 -20.61
CA VAL A 110 -11.37 -10.76 -21.92
C VAL A 110 -12.83 -10.34 -22.05
N GLU A 111 -13.61 -10.40 -20.96
CA GLU A 111 -15.03 -10.04 -20.92
C GLU A 111 -15.30 -8.83 -20.03
N LEU A 112 -16.19 -7.94 -20.49
CA LEU A 112 -16.59 -6.71 -19.78
C LEU A 112 -17.33 -7.03 -18.46
N SER A 113 -18.06 -8.14 -18.39
CA SER A 113 -18.78 -8.60 -17.20
C SER A 113 -17.84 -8.83 -16.02
N ASP A 114 -16.73 -9.53 -16.25
CA ASP A 114 -15.74 -9.81 -15.21
C ASP A 114 -15.01 -8.54 -14.76
N LEU A 115 -14.73 -7.64 -15.72
CA LEU A 115 -14.18 -6.32 -15.43
C LEU A 115 -15.11 -5.53 -14.51
N LEU A 116 -16.41 -5.56 -14.78
CA LEU A 116 -17.39 -4.86 -13.96
C LEU A 116 -17.58 -5.51 -12.60
N ALA A 117 -17.59 -6.85 -12.51
CA ALA A 117 -17.86 -7.56 -11.26
C ALA A 117 -16.73 -7.40 -10.23
N PHE A 118 -15.47 -7.52 -10.66
CA PHE A 118 -14.33 -7.55 -9.74
C PHE A 118 -13.62 -6.21 -9.60
N ASN A 119 -13.50 -5.45 -10.68
CA ASN A 119 -12.66 -4.26 -10.70
C ASN A 119 -13.42 -3.01 -10.25
N VAL A 120 -14.70 -2.88 -10.63
CA VAL A 120 -15.49 -1.69 -10.29
C VAL A 120 -15.65 -1.46 -8.79
N PRO A 121 -15.94 -2.47 -7.94
CA PRO A 121 -16.09 -2.21 -6.51
C PRO A 121 -14.82 -1.63 -5.86
N ILE A 122 -13.65 -2.09 -6.28
CA ILE A 122 -12.36 -1.69 -5.69
C ILE A 122 -11.87 -0.35 -6.24
N LEU A 123 -12.06 -0.11 -7.54
CA LEU A 123 -11.84 1.21 -8.12
C LEU A 123 -12.81 2.25 -7.54
N LEU A 124 -14.07 1.88 -7.32
CA LEU A 124 -15.06 2.73 -6.66
C LEU A 124 -14.67 2.99 -5.20
N GLY A 125 -14.20 1.98 -4.47
CA GLY A 125 -13.69 2.14 -3.10
C GLY A 125 -12.51 3.11 -3.04
N SER A 126 -11.57 3.01 -3.97
CA SER A 126 -10.43 3.94 -4.09
C SER A 126 -10.90 5.36 -4.42
N LEU A 127 -11.87 5.52 -5.33
CA LEU A 127 -12.44 6.82 -5.67
C LEU A 127 -13.21 7.45 -4.48
N VAL A 128 -13.99 6.65 -3.75
CA VAL A 128 -14.70 7.10 -2.55
C VAL A 128 -13.70 7.57 -1.49
N THR A 129 -12.59 6.85 -1.33
CA THR A 129 -11.49 7.24 -0.43
C THR A 129 -10.95 8.62 -0.79
N GLU A 130 -10.59 8.84 -2.07
CA GLU A 130 -10.09 10.13 -2.54
C GLU A 130 -11.09 11.26 -2.32
N ILE A 131 -12.39 11.02 -2.59
CA ILE A 131 -13.45 12.02 -2.37
C ILE A 131 -13.58 12.35 -0.88
N CYS A 132 -13.61 11.34 -0.01
CA CYS A 132 -13.71 11.52 1.43
C CYS A 132 -12.52 12.30 1.99
N GLN A 133 -11.29 11.95 1.59
CA GLN A 133 -10.08 12.66 2.01
C GLN A 133 -10.07 14.09 1.47
N ALA A 134 -10.38 14.32 0.20
CA ALA A 134 -10.43 15.65 -0.40
C ALA A 134 -11.49 16.54 0.28
N MET A 135 -12.67 16.00 0.60
CA MET A 135 -13.71 16.71 1.33
C MET A 135 -13.27 17.06 2.77
N SER A 136 -12.63 16.13 3.48
CA SER A 136 -12.10 16.38 4.82
C SER A 136 -11.03 17.46 4.81
N ILE A 137 -10.09 17.40 3.86
CA ILE A 137 -9.06 18.44 3.68
C ILE A 137 -9.70 19.78 3.36
N PHE A 138 -10.68 19.82 2.47
CA PHE A 138 -11.41 21.05 2.18
C PHE A 138 -12.06 21.65 3.43
N GLY A 139 -12.66 20.80 4.29
CA GLY A 139 -13.17 21.22 5.59
C GLY A 139 -12.08 21.84 6.49
N VAL A 140 -10.92 21.19 6.58
CA VAL A 140 -9.76 21.70 7.34
C VAL A 140 -9.29 23.06 6.80
N VAL A 141 -9.17 23.22 5.49
CA VAL A 141 -8.79 24.47 4.83
C VAL A 141 -9.78 25.59 5.16
N MET A 142 -11.07 25.30 5.12
CA MET A 142 -12.12 26.28 5.49
C MET A 142 -12.02 26.69 6.96
N CYS A 143 -11.73 25.76 7.87
CA CYS A 143 -11.52 26.07 9.29
C CYS A 143 -10.30 26.97 9.50
N ILE A 144 -9.19 26.71 8.81
CA ILE A 144 -7.97 27.54 8.89
C ILE A 144 -8.25 28.95 8.37
N SER A 145 -8.86 29.05 7.18
CA SER A 145 -9.18 30.34 6.57
C SER A 145 -10.11 31.18 7.44
N HIS A 146 -11.04 30.54 8.17
CA HIS A 146 -11.88 31.24 9.13
C HIS A 146 -11.06 31.78 10.31
N LYS A 147 -10.17 30.97 10.91
CA LYS A 147 -9.31 31.38 12.03
C LYS A 147 -8.36 32.52 11.67
N GLU A 148 -7.77 32.47 10.48
CA GLU A 148 -6.85 33.51 9.98
C GLU A 148 -7.54 34.89 9.87
N SER A 149 -8.86 34.90 9.63
CA SER A 149 -9.62 36.16 9.52
C SER A 149 -9.93 36.82 10.87
N THR A 150 -9.87 36.07 11.98
CA THR A 150 -10.38 36.53 13.28
C THR A 150 -9.29 36.86 14.30
N GLU A 151 -8.09 36.28 14.20
CA GLU A 151 -7.08 36.36 15.27
C GLU A 151 -5.67 36.68 14.75
N GLU A 152 -5.04 37.74 15.29
CA GLU A 152 -3.72 38.20 14.83
C GLU A 152 -2.53 37.36 15.35
N HIS A 153 -2.64 36.54 16.42
CA HIS A 153 -1.50 35.78 16.98
C HIS A 153 -1.87 34.50 17.78
N VAL A 154 -2.22 33.41 17.10
CA VAL A 154 -2.74 32.17 17.73
C VAL A 154 -1.66 31.27 18.36
N CYS A 155 -0.41 31.31 17.89
CA CYS A 155 0.62 30.38 18.35
C CYS A 155 1.23 30.67 19.74
N SER A 156 0.79 31.73 20.43
CA SER A 156 1.34 32.13 21.74
C SER A 156 0.72 31.41 22.94
N THR A 157 -0.42 30.74 22.76
CA THR A 157 -1.16 30.08 23.83
C THR A 157 -0.78 28.59 23.95
N GLY A 158 -1.02 27.97 25.11
CA GLY A 158 -0.76 26.53 25.30
C GLY A 158 0.72 26.13 25.44
N SER A 159 0.98 24.82 25.55
CA SER A 159 2.33 24.28 25.74
C SER A 159 2.99 23.99 24.40
N SER A 160 4.12 24.65 24.11
CA SER A 160 4.89 24.40 22.88
C SER A 160 5.31 22.93 22.74
N GLY A 161 5.60 22.24 23.86
CA GLY A 161 5.96 20.82 23.83
C GLY A 161 4.83 19.92 23.32
N VAL A 162 3.58 20.21 23.70
CA VAL A 162 2.40 19.46 23.22
C VAL A 162 2.16 19.75 21.74
N ARG A 163 2.31 21.01 21.32
CA ARG A 163 2.23 21.41 19.89
C ARG A 163 3.21 20.62 19.02
N PHE A 164 4.49 20.60 19.40
CA PHE A 164 5.51 19.84 18.66
C PHE A 164 5.24 18.34 18.66
N ALA A 165 4.83 17.76 19.80
CA ALA A 165 4.54 16.33 19.88
C ALA A 165 3.35 15.93 18.99
N CYS A 166 2.24 16.66 19.06
CA CYS A 166 1.07 16.41 18.22
C CYS A 166 1.40 16.57 16.73
N ASN A 167 2.08 17.66 16.36
CA ASN A 167 2.46 17.87 14.95
C ASN A 167 3.43 16.79 14.45
N ALA A 168 4.39 16.35 15.27
CA ALA A 168 5.31 15.27 14.91
C ALA A 168 4.58 13.94 14.67
N ILE A 169 3.65 13.57 15.55
CA ILE A 169 2.84 12.34 15.40
C ILE A 169 2.05 12.39 14.09
N PHE A 170 1.37 13.51 13.84
CA PHE A 170 0.62 13.72 12.61
C PHE A 170 1.52 13.62 11.36
N LEU A 171 2.68 14.30 11.36
CA LEU A 171 3.63 14.24 10.25
C LEU A 171 4.16 12.82 10.02
N ILE A 172 4.42 12.04 11.08
CA ILE A 172 4.82 10.63 10.96
C ILE A 172 3.72 9.81 10.26
N ALA A 173 2.44 10.02 10.60
CA ALA A 173 1.33 9.35 9.94
C ALA A 173 1.31 9.67 8.43
N CYS A 174 1.44 10.94 8.04
CA CYS A 174 1.53 11.31 6.63
C CYS A 174 2.79 10.78 5.93
N MET A 175 3.93 10.69 6.63
CA MET A 175 5.14 10.11 6.06
C MET A 175 4.99 8.61 5.78
N ASN A 176 4.31 7.87 6.67
CA ASN A 176 4.02 6.45 6.43
C ASN A 176 3.18 6.28 5.16
N ASP A 177 2.14 7.10 4.99
CA ASP A 177 1.30 7.09 3.78
C ASP A 177 2.09 7.41 2.49
N LEU A 178 3.03 8.36 2.54
CA LEU A 178 3.95 8.62 1.42
C LEU A 178 4.90 7.46 1.14
N VAL A 179 5.39 6.78 2.17
CA VAL A 179 6.25 5.59 2.02
C VAL A 179 5.50 4.45 1.35
N GLU A 180 4.25 4.21 1.74
CA GLU A 180 3.40 3.23 1.06
C GLU A 180 3.16 3.59 -0.39
N THR A 181 2.92 4.87 -0.69
CA THR A 181 2.77 5.36 -2.05
C THR A 181 4.04 5.20 -2.88
N PHE A 182 5.20 5.42 -2.26
CA PHE A 182 6.49 5.18 -2.90
C PHE A 182 6.74 3.69 -3.16
N ASN A 183 6.34 2.81 -2.24
CA ASN A 183 6.40 1.36 -2.43
C ASN A 183 5.50 0.92 -3.61
N MET A 184 4.30 1.48 -3.75
CA MET A 184 3.44 1.24 -4.92
C MET A 184 4.10 1.72 -6.22
N HIS A 185 4.71 2.91 -6.22
CA HIS A 185 5.46 3.43 -7.37
C HIS A 185 6.62 2.50 -7.75
N LEU A 186 7.43 2.09 -6.78
CA LEU A 186 8.55 1.18 -6.99
C LEU A 186 8.08 -0.17 -7.52
N TRP A 187 7.03 -0.74 -6.93
CA TRP A 187 6.46 -2.01 -7.37
C TRP A 187 5.98 -1.93 -8.84
N LEU A 188 5.21 -0.89 -9.18
CA LEU A 188 4.69 -0.70 -10.55
C LEU A 188 5.79 -0.42 -11.58
N HIS A 189 6.86 0.28 -11.18
CA HIS A 189 8.01 0.56 -12.03
C HIS A 189 8.80 -0.71 -12.37
N ARG A 190 8.79 -1.72 -11.50
CA ARG A 190 9.53 -2.97 -11.67
C ARG A 190 8.89 -3.95 -12.64
N ILE A 191 7.62 -3.76 -12.97
CA ILE A 191 6.97 -4.54 -14.02
C ILE A 191 7.51 -4.06 -15.37
N PRO A 192 7.91 -4.93 -16.31
CA PRO A 192 8.36 -4.50 -17.63
C PRO A 192 7.21 -3.85 -18.42
N SER A 193 7.54 -3.04 -19.44
CA SER A 193 6.55 -2.50 -20.36
C SER A 193 6.40 -3.43 -21.56
N SER A 194 5.16 -3.77 -21.94
CA SER A 194 4.85 -4.55 -23.14
C SER A 194 3.93 -3.77 -24.08
N LYS A 195 4.02 -4.02 -25.38
CA LYS A 195 3.09 -3.44 -26.37
C LYS A 195 1.68 -4.02 -26.24
N LYS A 196 1.58 -5.28 -25.87
CA LYS A 196 0.32 -5.98 -25.62
C LYS A 196 0.19 -6.25 -24.12
N SER A 197 -1.02 -6.06 -23.60
CA SER A 197 -1.33 -6.50 -22.24
C SER A 197 -1.22 -8.02 -22.22
N GLU A 198 -0.43 -8.55 -21.30
CA GLU A 198 -0.34 -9.98 -21.05
C GLU A 198 -0.63 -10.22 -19.58
N THR A 199 -1.24 -11.37 -19.26
CA THR A 199 -1.46 -11.78 -17.87
C THR A 199 -0.14 -11.78 -17.10
N LEU A 200 -0.15 -11.16 -15.92
CA LEU A 200 1.05 -11.03 -15.09
C LEU A 200 1.56 -12.42 -14.68
N ARG A 201 2.78 -12.76 -15.11
CA ARG A 201 3.51 -13.98 -14.78
C ARG A 201 4.78 -13.64 -14.04
N PHE A 202 5.05 -14.39 -12.98
CA PHE A 202 6.27 -14.27 -12.19
C PHE A 202 7.17 -15.46 -12.46
N GLN A 203 8.47 -15.25 -12.34
CA GLN A 203 9.45 -16.32 -12.38
C GLN A 203 10.45 -16.10 -11.26
N ARG A 204 10.91 -17.21 -10.68
CA ARG A 204 11.96 -17.21 -9.68
C ARG A 204 13.29 -17.08 -10.39
N PHE A 205 14.12 -16.17 -9.93
CA PHE A 205 15.49 -15.99 -10.41
C PHE A 205 16.44 -16.28 -9.27
N THR A 206 17.41 -17.14 -9.53
CA THR A 206 18.52 -17.42 -8.61
C THR A 206 19.76 -16.67 -9.08
N SER A 207 20.50 -16.10 -8.13
CA SER A 207 21.80 -15.48 -8.37
C SER A 207 22.75 -15.88 -7.24
N GLU A 208 23.95 -16.30 -7.60
CA GLU A 208 25.03 -16.55 -6.65
C GLU A 208 25.69 -15.21 -6.28
N SER A 209 25.23 -14.60 -5.18
CA SER A 209 25.89 -13.40 -4.65
C SER A 209 27.21 -13.78 -3.99
N THR A 210 28.27 -13.07 -4.35
CA THR A 210 29.58 -13.21 -3.68
C THR A 210 29.54 -12.76 -2.22
N THR A 211 28.65 -11.84 -1.88
CA THR A 211 28.57 -11.21 -0.55
C THR A 211 27.58 -11.94 0.37
N PHE A 212 26.45 -12.39 -0.17
CA PHE A 212 25.34 -12.91 0.65
C PHE A 212 24.99 -14.37 0.38
N GLY A 213 25.74 -15.05 -0.49
CA GLY A 213 25.48 -16.44 -0.87
C GLY A 213 24.37 -16.57 -1.92
N PRO A 214 23.84 -17.80 -2.14
CA PRO A 214 22.78 -18.02 -3.11
C PRO A 214 21.50 -17.31 -2.68
N MET A 215 21.02 -16.42 -3.54
CA MET A 215 19.81 -15.65 -3.33
C MET A 215 18.80 -15.96 -4.42
N ALA A 216 17.52 -15.92 -4.04
CA ALA A 216 16.42 -16.07 -4.96
C ALA A 216 15.46 -14.89 -4.83
N ALA A 217 14.96 -14.41 -5.98
CA ALA A 217 14.04 -13.29 -6.06
C ALA A 217 12.97 -13.56 -7.13
N HIS A 218 11.76 -13.10 -6.88
CA HIS A 218 10.70 -13.12 -7.87
C HIS A 218 10.75 -11.87 -8.75
N LYS A 219 10.74 -12.06 -10.07
CA LYS A 219 10.63 -10.97 -11.05
C LYS A 219 9.41 -11.18 -11.95
N ALA A 220 8.80 -10.09 -12.38
CA ALA A 220 7.73 -10.11 -13.37
C ALA A 220 8.31 -10.34 -14.76
N VAL A 221 7.87 -11.39 -15.45
CA VAL A 221 8.34 -11.76 -16.81
C VAL A 221 7.49 -11.11 -17.89
N SER A 222 6.19 -10.98 -17.64
CA SER A 222 5.24 -10.31 -18.52
C SER A 222 5.11 -8.82 -18.19
N GLY A 223 4.84 -7.99 -19.19
CA GLY A 223 4.74 -6.55 -19.03
C GLY A 223 3.34 -5.97 -19.07
N ILE A 224 3.21 -4.72 -18.61
CA ILE A 224 2.00 -3.90 -18.72
C ILE A 224 2.13 -2.87 -19.85
N SER A 225 1.01 -2.50 -20.48
CA SER A 225 1.01 -1.44 -21.49
C SER A 225 1.31 -0.07 -20.86
N LEU A 226 2.01 0.80 -21.60
CA LEU A 226 2.35 2.15 -21.14
C LEU A 226 1.11 3.00 -20.83
N ALA A 227 0.04 2.85 -21.62
CA ALA A 227 -1.21 3.57 -21.40
C ALA A 227 -1.88 3.13 -20.09
N ARG A 228 -1.93 1.82 -19.81
CA ARG A 228 -2.46 1.27 -18.56
C ARG A 228 -1.64 1.74 -17.36
N ARG A 229 -0.31 1.69 -17.47
CA ARG A 229 0.62 2.21 -16.45
C ARG A 229 0.38 3.69 -16.18
N ALA A 230 0.32 4.52 -17.22
CA ALA A 230 0.05 5.94 -17.09
C ALA A 230 -1.31 6.19 -16.42
N GLY A 231 -2.35 5.43 -16.81
CA GLY A 231 -3.66 5.47 -16.16
C GLY A 231 -3.59 5.23 -14.66
N LEU A 232 -2.89 4.18 -14.21
CA LEU A 232 -2.69 3.90 -12.78
C LEU A 232 -1.96 5.03 -12.06
N TYR A 233 -0.93 5.62 -12.68
CA TYR A 233 -0.24 6.78 -12.09
C TYR A 233 -1.14 8.00 -11.96
N PHE A 234 -1.86 8.36 -13.02
CA PHE A 234 -2.68 9.58 -13.03
C PHE A 234 -3.96 9.44 -12.21
N MET A 235 -4.55 8.25 -12.14
CA MET A 235 -5.84 8.03 -11.48
C MET A 235 -5.72 7.62 -10.01
N LEU A 236 -4.60 7.03 -9.58
CA LEU A 236 -4.46 6.50 -8.21
C LEU A 236 -3.28 7.14 -7.46
N LEU A 237 -2.06 7.05 -8.01
CA LEU A 237 -0.87 7.48 -7.28
C LEU A 237 -0.76 9.00 -7.17
N LEU A 238 -0.99 9.73 -8.27
CA LEU A 238 -0.84 11.18 -8.30
C LEU A 238 -1.86 11.89 -7.38
N PRO A 239 -3.17 11.56 -7.42
CA PRO A 239 -4.14 12.14 -6.50
C PRO A 239 -3.80 11.86 -5.05
N LYS A 240 -3.41 10.61 -4.71
CA LYS A 240 -2.97 10.23 -3.37
C LYS A 240 -1.81 11.11 -2.89
N VAL A 241 -0.74 11.25 -3.66
CA VAL A 241 0.40 12.13 -3.29
C VAL A 241 -0.04 13.58 -3.08
N VAL A 242 -0.90 14.12 -3.96
CA VAL A 242 -1.38 15.50 -3.84
C VAL A 242 -2.19 15.70 -2.56
N ILE A 243 -3.10 14.76 -2.24
CA ILE A 243 -3.90 14.76 -1.01
C ILE A 243 -2.98 14.74 0.23
N THR A 244 -2.00 13.83 0.26
CA THR A 244 -1.08 13.72 1.41
C THR A 244 -0.21 14.96 1.59
N LEU A 245 0.26 15.58 0.50
CA LEU A 245 1.01 16.85 0.57
C LEU A 245 0.14 18.01 1.06
N MET A 246 -1.11 18.09 0.60
CA MET A 246 -2.08 19.09 1.08
C MET A 246 -2.38 18.89 2.56
N LEU A 247 -2.53 17.63 2.99
CA LEU A 247 -2.76 17.29 4.39
C LEU A 247 -1.55 17.65 5.26
N ILE A 248 -0.32 17.36 4.83
CA ILE A 248 0.89 17.81 5.55
C ILE A 248 0.88 19.32 5.73
N HIS A 249 0.56 20.09 4.69
CA HIS A 249 0.61 21.55 4.76
C HIS A 249 -0.50 22.13 5.64
N TYR A 250 -1.76 21.85 5.31
CA TYR A 250 -2.92 22.43 6.01
C TYR A 250 -3.22 21.70 7.33
N GLY A 251 -3.02 20.39 7.41
CA GLY A 251 -3.15 19.65 8.67
C GLY A 251 -2.17 20.13 9.73
N SER A 252 -0.90 20.42 9.35
CA SER A 252 0.05 21.01 10.29
C SER A 252 -0.44 22.37 10.80
N ALA A 253 -0.94 23.23 9.92
CA ALA A 253 -1.55 24.50 10.29
C ALA A 253 -2.71 24.31 11.28
N TYR A 254 -3.59 23.35 10.99
CA TYR A 254 -4.77 23.09 11.82
C TYR A 254 -4.41 22.63 13.23
N VAL A 255 -3.37 21.80 13.39
CA VAL A 255 -2.82 21.45 14.71
C VAL A 255 -2.16 22.67 15.34
N LEU A 256 -1.24 23.34 14.63
CA LEU A 256 -0.44 24.44 15.17
C LEU A 256 -1.26 25.70 15.51
N LEU A 257 -2.48 25.86 14.97
CA LEU A 257 -3.39 26.98 15.27
C LEU A 257 -4.49 26.60 16.28
N SER A 258 -4.35 25.49 17.00
CA SER A 258 -5.22 25.19 18.16
C SER A 258 -4.86 26.09 19.34
N GLU A 259 -5.85 26.58 20.10
CA GLU A 259 -5.61 27.48 21.25
C GLU A 259 -5.25 26.70 22.52
N THR A 260 -5.97 25.61 22.78
CA THR A 260 -5.81 24.81 24.00
C THR A 260 -5.08 23.50 23.73
N ASN A 261 -4.47 22.93 24.78
CA ASN A 261 -3.83 21.61 24.70
C ASN A 261 -4.84 20.48 24.39
N GLU A 262 -6.10 20.65 24.79
CA GLU A 262 -7.17 19.69 24.48
C GLU A 262 -7.48 19.71 22.99
N ASP A 263 -7.65 20.92 22.41
CA ASP A 263 -7.89 21.09 20.99
C ASP A 263 -6.72 20.60 20.13
N LEU A 264 -5.48 20.76 20.62
CA LEU A 264 -4.28 20.22 19.96
C LEU A 264 -4.37 18.70 19.79
N ILE A 265 -4.72 18.00 20.86
CA ILE A 265 -4.81 16.54 20.86
C ILE A 265 -6.00 16.09 20.00
N LEU A 266 -7.17 16.71 20.16
CA LEU A 266 -8.37 16.38 19.39
C LEU A 266 -8.16 16.60 17.88
N ASN A 267 -7.57 17.73 17.49
CA ASN A 267 -7.30 18.03 16.08
C ASN A 267 -6.24 17.10 15.49
N CYS A 268 -5.20 16.76 16.25
CA CYS A 268 -4.19 15.78 15.85
C CYS A 268 -4.83 14.40 15.57
N VAL A 269 -5.66 13.91 16.49
CA VAL A 269 -6.34 12.61 16.33
C VAL A 269 -7.30 12.63 15.14
N ALA A 270 -8.05 13.71 14.97
CA ALA A 270 -8.96 13.87 13.82
C ALA A 270 -8.22 13.84 12.48
N LEU A 271 -7.03 14.46 12.40
CA LEU A 271 -6.22 14.42 11.18
C LEU A 271 -5.60 13.04 10.93
N CYS A 272 -5.16 12.33 11.97
CA CYS A 272 -4.71 10.94 11.82
C CYS A 272 -5.84 10.05 11.29
N PHE A 273 -7.07 10.25 11.76
CA PHE A 273 -8.23 9.55 11.22
C PHE A 273 -8.46 9.83 9.71
N ILE A 274 -8.17 11.05 9.24
CA ILE A 274 -8.25 11.38 7.81
C ILE A 274 -7.19 10.63 6.99
N VAL A 275 -5.97 10.48 7.54
CA VAL A 275 -4.92 9.66 6.91
C VAL A 275 -5.41 8.22 6.75
N ASP A 276 -5.99 7.63 7.79
CA ASP A 276 -6.40 6.21 7.84
C ASP A 276 -7.70 5.88 7.07
N ILE A 277 -8.31 6.84 6.35
CA ILE A 277 -9.57 6.61 5.63
C ILE A 277 -9.43 5.48 4.59
N ASP A 278 -8.29 5.38 3.91
CA ASP A 278 -8.08 4.40 2.86
C ASP A 278 -8.02 2.97 3.38
N ASP A 279 -7.42 2.75 4.55
CA ASP A 279 -7.42 1.47 5.25
C ASP A 279 -8.83 1.06 5.72
N ILE A 280 -9.61 2.02 6.24
CA ILE A 280 -11.00 1.77 6.66
C ILE A 280 -11.85 1.35 5.43
N ILE A 281 -11.73 2.10 4.32
CA ILE A 281 -12.48 1.81 3.09
C ILE A 281 -11.99 0.50 2.46
N TYR A 282 -10.70 0.20 2.50
CA TYR A 282 -10.15 -1.08 2.05
C TYR A 282 -10.76 -2.25 2.83
N GLY A 283 -10.80 -2.12 4.16
CA GLY A 283 -11.39 -3.11 5.05
C GLY A 283 -12.83 -3.44 4.69
N PHE A 284 -13.60 -2.43 4.29
CA PHE A 284 -15.02 -2.53 3.92
C PHE A 284 -15.28 -2.98 2.48
N THR A 285 -14.56 -2.41 1.50
CA THR A 285 -14.86 -2.59 0.06
C THR A 285 -14.19 -3.81 -0.56
N THR A 286 -13.12 -4.31 0.05
CA THR A 286 -12.32 -5.39 -0.53
C THR A 286 -12.74 -6.76 0.01
N THR A 287 -13.04 -7.69 -0.90
CA THR A 287 -13.44 -9.06 -0.54
C THR A 287 -12.26 -9.86 0.01
N GLN A 288 -12.54 -10.92 0.78
CA GLN A 288 -11.49 -11.75 1.39
C GLN A 288 -10.60 -12.42 0.34
N GLU A 289 -11.14 -12.75 -0.83
CA GLU A 289 -10.41 -13.34 -1.96
C GLU A 289 -9.36 -12.37 -2.49
N VAL A 290 -9.72 -11.09 -2.65
CA VAL A 290 -8.77 -10.06 -3.09
C VAL A 290 -7.71 -9.81 -2.02
N LYS A 291 -8.09 -9.74 -0.74
CA LYS A 291 -7.12 -9.62 0.38
C LYS A 291 -6.13 -10.77 0.35
N THR A 292 -6.62 -12.00 0.20
CA THR A 292 -5.80 -13.21 0.10
C THR A 292 -4.91 -13.19 -1.15
N CYS A 293 -5.42 -12.71 -2.30
CA CYS A 293 -4.65 -12.54 -3.52
C CYS A 293 -3.50 -11.54 -3.34
N LEU A 294 -3.78 -10.41 -2.68
CA LEU A 294 -2.79 -9.37 -2.38
C LEU A 294 -1.72 -9.88 -1.40
N ASP A 295 -2.14 -10.61 -0.35
CA ASP A 295 -1.23 -11.23 0.63
C ASP A 295 -0.34 -12.33 0.01
N ASN A 296 -0.86 -13.05 -0.98
CA ASN A 296 -0.13 -14.09 -1.71
C ASN A 296 0.71 -13.54 -2.87
N MET A 297 0.59 -12.26 -3.20
CA MET A 297 1.38 -11.66 -4.26
C MET A 297 2.87 -11.69 -3.87
N PRO A 298 3.75 -12.34 -4.65
CA PRO A 298 5.15 -12.42 -4.29
C PRO A 298 5.75 -11.01 -4.32
N PRO A 299 6.52 -10.61 -3.29
CA PRO A 299 7.21 -9.34 -3.36
C PRO A 299 8.20 -9.36 -4.53
N LEU A 300 8.30 -8.23 -5.23
CA LEU A 300 9.26 -8.08 -6.31
C LEU A 300 10.65 -7.87 -5.68
N GLY A 301 11.49 -8.89 -5.83
CA GLY A 301 12.82 -8.90 -5.26
C GLY A 301 13.83 -8.21 -6.15
N LEU A 302 14.83 -7.59 -5.53
CA LEU A 302 15.97 -7.01 -6.22
C LEU A 302 17.19 -7.90 -6.04
N LEU A 303 17.79 -8.29 -7.16
CA LEU A 303 19.07 -8.98 -7.17
C LEU A 303 20.20 -7.94 -7.05
N GLU A 304 21.37 -8.39 -6.57
CA GLU A 304 22.56 -7.54 -6.45
C GLU A 304 22.91 -6.84 -7.78
N GLU A 305 22.69 -7.54 -8.90
CA GLU A 305 22.91 -7.08 -10.27
C GLU A 305 21.98 -5.95 -10.71
N ASP A 306 20.76 -5.87 -10.14
CA ASP A 306 19.78 -4.82 -10.47
C ASP A 306 20.16 -3.46 -9.85
N PHE A 307 21.15 -3.46 -8.96
CA PHE A 307 21.69 -2.25 -8.37
C PHE A 307 22.92 -1.80 -9.15
N PRO A 308 22.96 -0.55 -9.68
CA PRO A 308 24.21 0.02 -10.14
C PRO A 308 25.19 0.01 -8.95
N VAL A 309 26.22 -0.82 -9.09
CA VAL A 309 27.08 -1.33 -8.03
C VAL A 309 27.67 -0.18 -7.18
N GLY A 310 27.42 -0.21 -5.86
CA GLY A 310 28.44 0.20 -4.89
C GLY A 310 28.06 1.13 -3.73
N SER A 311 26.96 1.88 -3.73
CA SER A 311 26.67 2.74 -2.56
C SER A 311 25.21 3.05 -2.28
N GLN A 312 24.38 3.28 -3.31
CA GLN A 312 23.06 3.85 -3.08
C GLN A 312 22.13 2.91 -2.30
N SER A 313 22.03 1.62 -2.64
CA SER A 313 21.12 0.69 -1.95
C SER A 313 21.51 0.46 -0.49
N TRP A 314 22.80 0.30 -0.21
CA TRP A 314 23.30 0.17 1.16
C TRP A 314 23.03 1.45 1.98
N ILE A 315 23.20 2.62 1.34
CA ILE A 315 22.87 3.90 1.96
C ILE A 315 21.37 3.98 2.25
N TYR A 316 20.50 3.67 1.29
CA TYR A 316 19.06 3.68 1.52
C TYR A 316 18.67 2.70 2.62
N ALA A 317 19.09 1.43 2.56
CA ALA A 317 18.68 0.43 3.55
C ALA A 317 19.12 0.79 4.99
N ASN A 318 20.34 1.32 5.17
CA ASN A 318 20.88 1.59 6.51
C ASN A 318 20.59 3.01 7.01
N PHE A 319 20.56 3.99 6.11
CA PHE A 319 20.39 5.39 6.48
C PHE A 319 18.97 5.89 6.30
N TRP A 320 18.06 5.12 5.69
CA TRP A 320 16.65 5.54 5.57
C TRP A 320 16.01 5.92 6.91
N PRO A 321 16.17 5.15 8.01
CA PRO A 321 15.60 5.54 9.30
C PRO A 321 16.18 6.86 9.82
N LEU A 322 17.49 7.09 9.64
CA LEU A 322 18.12 8.34 10.05
C LEU A 322 17.65 9.52 9.17
N ALA A 323 17.60 9.31 7.86
CA ALA A 323 17.16 10.30 6.90
C ALA A 323 15.69 10.68 7.14
N SER A 324 14.82 9.71 7.46
CA SER A 324 13.41 9.99 7.76
C SER A 324 13.25 10.83 9.03
N TYR A 325 14.04 10.58 10.09
CA TYR A 325 14.04 11.46 11.27
C TYR A 325 14.48 12.89 10.92
N VAL A 326 15.53 13.05 10.11
CA VAL A 326 15.98 14.38 9.68
C VAL A 326 14.90 15.08 8.86
N VAL A 327 14.24 14.38 7.95
CA VAL A 327 13.12 14.92 7.16
C VAL A 327 11.97 15.33 8.06
N ILE A 328 11.54 14.49 9.00
CA ILE A 328 10.43 14.79 9.92
C ILE A 328 10.75 16.00 10.78
N ILE A 329 11.95 16.06 11.38
CA ILE A 329 12.39 17.20 12.19
C ILE A 329 12.43 18.47 11.34
N SER A 330 12.96 18.40 10.11
CA SER A 330 13.03 19.56 9.21
C SER A 330 11.64 20.05 8.79
N LEU A 331 10.72 19.14 8.48
CA LEU A 331 9.33 19.47 8.19
C LEU A 331 8.64 20.07 9.40
N MET A 332 8.85 19.52 10.59
CA MET A 332 8.26 20.02 11.83
C MET A 332 8.68 21.46 12.11
N PHE A 333 9.98 21.77 12.04
CA PHE A 333 10.48 23.15 12.19
C PHE A 333 10.01 24.06 11.04
N GLY A 334 10.07 23.58 9.80
CA GLY A 334 9.65 24.36 8.63
C GLY A 334 8.16 24.73 8.68
N MET A 335 7.29 23.81 9.09
CA MET A 335 5.86 24.09 9.26
C MET A 335 5.60 25.01 10.45
N TYR A 336 6.33 24.86 11.56
CA TYR A 336 6.20 25.75 12.71
C TYR A 336 6.55 27.21 12.34
N GLU A 337 7.70 27.43 11.72
CA GLU A 337 8.14 28.78 11.29
C GLU A 337 7.23 29.37 10.21
N PHE A 338 6.61 28.54 9.37
CA PHE A 338 5.70 29.03 8.33
C PHE A 338 4.36 29.54 8.90
N TRP A 339 3.86 28.92 9.98
CA TRP A 339 2.50 29.17 10.49
C TRP A 339 2.40 30.03 11.77
N CYS A 340 3.49 30.31 12.51
CA CYS A 340 3.41 30.85 13.89
C CYS A 340 4.00 32.26 14.17
#